data_AF-A0A7V5Y6A0-F1
#
_entry.id   AF-A0A7V5Y6A0-F1
#
_cell.length_a   1.000
_cell.length_b   1.000
_cell.length_c   1.000
_cell.angle_alpha   90.00
_cell.angle_beta   90.00
_cell.angle_gamma   90.00
#
_symmetry.space_group_name_H-M   'P 1'
#
loop_
_entity.id
_entity.type
_entity.pdbx_description
1 polymer ?
#
loop_
_entity_poly.entity_id
_entity_poly.type
_entity_poly.pdbx_seq_one_letter_code
_entity_poly.pdbx_strand_id
1 'polypeptide(L)' 'MSNYCAGCRYKPDRATGDDACPFTTLYWDFLLRHEAAFANHPRLGQQIRNLRHLSEADKQAIRQQATILRQKKSSA' A
#
# COMPACT_ATOMS: atom_id res chain seq x y z
N MET A 1 -1.14 12.59 13.11
CA MET A 1 -0.33 11.49 13.69
C MET A 1 -0.92 11.19 15.06
N SER A 2 -1.49 10.01 15.24
CA SER A 2 -2.04 9.57 16.54
C SER A 2 -1.06 8.62 17.23
N ASN A 3 -1.41 8.17 18.43
CA ASN A 3 -0.70 7.14 19.19
C ASN A 3 -1.19 5.71 18.90
N TYR A 4 -2.12 5.51 17.97
CA TYR A 4 -2.71 4.18 17.68
C TYR A 4 -1.68 3.15 17.22
N CYS A 5 -0.62 3.58 16.55
CA CYS A 5 0.41 2.68 16.04
C CYS A 5 1.32 2.11 17.15
N ALA A 6 1.41 2.75 18.33
CA ALA A 6 2.39 2.39 19.36
C ALA A 6 2.16 0.99 19.97
N GLY A 7 0.88 0.57 20.09
CA GLY A 7 0.49 -0.75 20.55
C GLY A 7 -0.14 -1.63 19.46
N CYS A 8 -0.09 -1.21 18.20
CA CYS A 8 -0.71 -1.97 17.12
C CYS A 8 0.14 -3.21 16.79
N ARG A 9 -0.52 -4.34 16.53
CA ARG A 9 0.13 -5.55 16.02
C ARG A 9 0.85 -5.28 14.68
N TYR A 10 0.32 -4.36 13.89
CA TYR A 10 0.84 -4.05 12.57
C TYR A 10 1.84 -2.90 12.57
N LYS A 11 2.79 -2.95 11.64
CA LYS A 11 3.85 -1.97 11.43
C LYS A 11 3.47 -1.00 10.30
N PRO A 12 3.28 0.30 10.59
CA PRO A 12 2.80 1.27 9.60
C PRO A 12 3.83 1.58 8.49
N ASP A 13 5.10 1.32 8.74
CA ASP A 13 6.22 1.46 7.81
C ASP A 13 6.40 0.25 6.86
N ARG A 14 5.63 -0.83 7.07
CA ARG A 14 5.71 -2.06 6.27
C ARG A 14 4.51 -2.20 5.35
N ALA A 15 4.79 -2.39 4.05
CA ALA A 15 3.77 -2.59 3.02
C ALA A 15 3.50 -4.08 2.72
N THR A 16 4.40 -4.97 3.12
CA THR A 16 4.34 -6.43 2.88
C THR A 16 4.84 -7.18 4.11
N GLY A 17 4.44 -8.46 4.25
CA GLY A 17 4.73 -9.29 5.43
C GLY A 17 3.52 -9.48 6.35
N ASP A 18 3.66 -10.39 7.31
CA ASP A 18 2.57 -10.82 8.21
C ASP A 18 2.13 -9.73 9.20
N ASP A 19 3.05 -8.83 9.55
CA ASP A 19 2.82 -7.68 10.42
C ASP A 19 2.65 -6.37 9.62
N ALA A 20 2.56 -6.40 8.30
CA ALA A 20 2.34 -5.20 7.49
C ALA A 20 1.00 -4.53 7.83
N CYS A 21 1.03 -3.21 7.97
CA CYS A 21 -0.20 -2.45 8.14
C CYS A 21 -1.09 -2.57 6.90
N PRO A 22 -2.35 -3.04 7.05
CA PRO A 22 -3.26 -3.18 5.91
C PRO A 22 -3.48 -1.86 5.15
N PHE A 23 -3.49 -0.73 5.86
CA PHE A 23 -3.59 0.58 5.22
C PHE A 23 -2.38 0.91 4.35
N THR A 24 -1.17 0.63 4.82
CA THR A 24 0.06 0.87 4.06
C THR A 24 0.07 0.03 2.79
N THR A 25 -0.23 -1.27 2.89
CA THR A 25 -0.37 -2.14 1.72
C THR A 25 -1.40 -1.60 0.72
N LEU A 26 -2.62 -1.32 1.18
CA LEU A 26 -3.72 -0.92 0.31
C LEU A 26 -3.52 0.48 -0.29
N TYR A 27 -2.83 1.38 0.41
CA TYR A 27 -2.44 2.68 -0.11
C TYR A 27 -1.49 2.56 -1.30
N TRP A 28 -0.42 1.77 -1.15
CA TRP A 28 0.53 1.55 -2.26
C TRP A 28 -0.12 0.82 -3.43
N ASP A 29 -0.93 -0.21 -3.17
CA ASP A 29 -1.67 -0.90 -4.22
C ASP A 29 -2.67 0.03 -4.95
N PHE A 30 -3.33 0.95 -4.24
CA PHE A 30 -4.18 1.97 -4.86
C PHE A 30 -3.38 2.86 -5.82
N LEU A 31 -2.23 3.37 -5.39
CA LEU A 31 -1.38 4.19 -6.26
C LEU A 31 -0.90 3.39 -7.49
N LEU A 32 -0.49 2.13 -7.31
CA LEU A 32 -0.07 1.26 -8.41
C LEU A 32 -1.19 1.00 -9.43
N ARG A 33 -2.43 0.79 -8.98
CA ARG A 33 -3.57 0.54 -9.88
C ARG A 33 -4.01 1.79 -10.64
N HIS A 34 -3.74 2.97 -10.11
CA HIS A 34 -4.20 4.25 -10.67
C HIS A 34 -3.05 5.15 -11.13
N GLU A 35 -1.86 4.58 -11.34
CA GLU A 35 -0.65 5.31 -11.71
C GLU A 35 -0.87 6.20 -12.94
N ALA A 36 -1.41 5.63 -14.02
CA ALA A 36 -1.67 6.37 -15.25
C ALA A 36 -2.69 7.52 -15.06
N ALA A 37 -3.76 7.28 -14.29
CA ALA A 37 -4.80 8.27 -14.05
C ALA A 37 -4.33 9.45 -13.19
N PHE A 38 -3.39 9.20 -12.26
CA PHE A 38 -2.91 10.21 -11.31
C PHE A 38 -1.53 10.78 -11.63
N ALA A 39 -0.87 10.34 -12.70
CA ALA A 39 0.46 10.81 -13.11
C ALA A 39 0.56 12.34 -13.17
N ASN A 40 -0.48 13.02 -13.66
CA ASN A 40 -0.54 14.48 -13.80
C ASN A 40 -1.43 15.16 -12.74
N HIS A 41 -1.91 14.44 -11.73
CA HIS A 41 -2.82 15.01 -10.74
C HIS A 41 -2.07 15.95 -9.78
N PRO A 42 -2.50 17.21 -9.57
CA PRO A 42 -1.72 18.22 -8.82
C PRO A 42 -1.32 17.78 -7.41
N ARG A 43 -2.21 17.05 -6.72
CA ARG A 43 -1.96 16.55 -5.36
C ARG A 43 -1.30 15.16 -5.31
N LEU A 44 -1.51 14.31 -6.31
CA LEU A 44 -1.15 12.88 -6.24
C LEU A 44 0.06 12.53 -7.11
N GLY A 45 0.41 13.39 -8.07
CA GLY A 45 1.53 13.15 -8.98
C GLY A 45 2.85 12.95 -8.26
N GLN A 46 3.08 13.61 -7.11
CA GLN A 46 4.29 13.39 -6.31
C GLN A 46 4.32 11.99 -5.68
N GLN A 47 3.19 11.50 -5.19
CA GLN A 47 3.04 10.19 -4.59
C GLN A 47 3.17 9.10 -5.66
N ILE A 48 2.65 9.34 -6.87
CA ILE A 48 2.87 8.47 -8.03
C ILE A 48 4.35 8.41 -8.40
N ARG A 49 5.07 9.54 -8.39
CA ARG A 49 6.52 9.54 -8.66
C ARG A 49 7.30 8.65 -7.68
N ASN A 50 6.86 8.55 -6.43
CA ASN A 50 7.51 7.69 -5.45
C ASN A 50 7.43 6.18 -5.80
N LEU A 51 6.47 5.76 -6.64
CA LEU A 51 6.39 4.38 -7.14
C LEU A 51 7.62 3.97 -7.94
N ARG A 52 8.38 4.93 -8.51
CA ARG A 52 9.62 4.67 -9.24
C ARG A 52 10.75 4.15 -8.35
N HIS A 53 10.65 4.36 -7.03
CA HIS A 53 11.62 3.82 -6.07
C HIS A 53 11.36 2.36 -5.69
N LEU A 54 10.18 1.83 -6.03
CA LEU A 54 9.84 0.43 -5.80
C LEU A 54 10.38 -0.42 -6.94
N SER A 55 11.06 -1.52 -6.60
CA SER A 55 11.41 -2.54 -7.58
C SER A 55 10.15 -3.24 -8.11
N GLU A 56 10.23 -3.86 -9.28
CA GLU A 56 9.11 -4.66 -9.79
C GLU A 56 8.73 -5.80 -8.82
N ALA A 57 9.71 -6.38 -8.12
CA ALA A 57 9.48 -7.38 -7.08
C ALA A 57 8.65 -6.81 -5.91
N ASP A 58 8.98 -5.60 -5.45
CA ASP A 58 8.20 -4.94 -4.38
C ASP A 58 6.78 -4.64 -4.83
N LYS A 59 6.60 -4.14 -6.06
CA LYS A 59 5.28 -3.87 -6.63
C LYS A 59 4.44 -5.15 -6.71
N GLN A 60 5.05 -6.26 -7.14
CA GLN A 60 4.40 -7.57 -7.18
C GLN A 60 3.97 -8.03 -5.78
N ALA A 61 4.86 -7.93 -4.80
CA ALA A 61 4.60 -8.34 -3.42
C ALA A 61 3.46 -7.50 -2.78
N ILE A 62 3.43 -6.19 -3.03
CA ILE A 62 2.35 -5.29 -2.57
C ILE A 62 1.00 -5.71 -3.17
N ARG A 63 0.95 -5.98 -4.48
CA ARG A 63 -0.29 -6.41 -5.18
C ARG A 63 -0.80 -7.75 -4.63
N GLN A 64 0.11 -8.70 -4.39
CA GLN A 64 -0.23 -10.00 -3.79
C GLN A 64 -0.78 -9.83 -2.37
N GLN A 65 -0.09 -9.08 -1.51
CA GLN A 65 -0.56 -8.80 -0.14
C GLN A 65 -1.93 -8.10 -0.16
N ALA A 66 -2.13 -7.12 -1.03
CA ALA A 66 -3.41 -6.43 -1.18
C ALA A 66 -4.55 -7.37 -1.60
N THR A 67 -4.25 -8.36 -2.45
CA THR A 67 -5.21 -9.39 -2.87
C THR A 67 -5.63 -10.26 -1.69
N ILE A 68 -4.66 -10.72 -0.89
CA ILE A 68 -4.91 -11.50 0.33
C ILE A 68 -5.79 -10.70 1.32
N LEU A 69 -5.49 -9.42 1.53
CA LEU A 69 -6.28 -8.55 2.41
C LEU A 69 -7.72 -8.39 1.95
N ARG A 70 -7.96 -8.24 0.65
CA ARG A 70 -9.31 -8.13 0.07
C ARG A 70 -10.08 -9.45 0.23
N GLN A 71 -9.45 -10.58 -0.05
CA GLN A 71 -10.06 -11.90 0.10
C GLN A 71 -10.48 -12.17 1.55
N LYS A 72 -9.62 -11.84 2.53
CA LYS A 72 -9.94 -11.93 3.96
C LYS A 72 -11.15 -11.09 4.36
N LYS A 73 -11.37 -9.93 3.72
CA LYS A 73 -12.55 -9.10 3.95
C LYS A 73 -13.82 -9.64 3.30
N SER A 74 -13.72 -10.28 2.14
CA SER A 74 -14.88 -10.82 1.42
C SER A 74 -15.40 -12.16 1.98
N SER A 75 -14.67 -12.76 2.93
CA SER A 75 -14.99 -14.05 3.54
C SER A 75 -15.53 -13.92 4.97
N ALA A 76 -15.85 -12.70 5.41
CA ALA A 76 -16.54 -12.37 6.65
C ALA A 76 -17.88 -11.69 6.33
#